data_AF-A0A9Q0DCI3-F1
#
_entry.id   AF-A0A9Q0DCI3-F1
#
_cell.length_a   1.000
_cell.length_b   1.000
_cell.length_c   1.000
_cell.angle_alpha   90.00
_cell.angle_beta   90.00
_cell.angle_gamma   90.00
#
_symmetry.space_group_name_H-M   'P 1'
#
loop_
_entity.id
_entity.type
_entity.pdbx_description
1 polymer ?
#
loop_
_entity_poly.entity_id
_entity_poly.type
_entity_poly.pdbx_seq_one_letter_code
_entity_poly.pdbx_strand_id
1 'polypeptide(L)'
;MAALTETEIKEISKLSGREAVRRLAGHFAWREFECDVLRHFHQRFVHDVARFAWTRGFPWSDVVRAAAMAKDVFPQLTGVGVARQLDLLGEARSRRLPHLTPLHRGQLSRYLADACVGSHRPLAAALALAVSGANTSTERRHLKVQVPPRPLPLAQGMTLEEAELQRRQAELTTALGRTEHRLQALRDAPRVTAVAEVDASGRLNAEGVQEWARAAASQAAAALRQEAALVAELLELRLQCAVSADRERHSPAASPRATPKQTRQPRVAKGRKK
;
A
#
# COMPACT_ATOMS: atom_id res chain seq x y z
N MET A 1 -15.72 30.98 -40.27
CA MET A 1 -15.07 29.89 -39.51
C MET A 1 -13.59 29.98 -39.83
N ALA A 2 -12.75 30.34 -38.86
CA ALA A 2 -11.30 30.39 -39.08
C ALA A 2 -10.75 28.96 -38.96
N ALA A 3 -10.05 28.48 -39.98
CA ALA A 3 -9.34 27.21 -39.90
C ALA A 3 -8.27 27.29 -38.80
N LEU A 4 -8.21 26.29 -37.91
CA LEU A 4 -7.22 26.24 -36.85
C LEU A 4 -5.81 26.18 -37.46
N THR A 5 -5.03 27.25 -37.26
CA THR A 5 -3.65 27.35 -37.78
C THR A 5 -2.60 26.98 -36.73
N GLU A 6 -1.37 26.70 -37.17
CA GLU A 6 -0.24 26.39 -36.29
C GLU A 6 0.11 27.54 -35.33
N THR A 7 -0.04 28.78 -35.80
CA THR A 7 0.20 29.98 -34.99
C THR A 7 -0.86 30.14 -33.90
N GLU A 8 -2.13 29.91 -34.24
CA GLU A 8 -3.24 29.97 -33.27
C GLU A 8 -3.13 28.89 -32.20
N ILE A 9 -2.81 27.64 -32.56
CA ILE A 9 -2.67 26.57 -31.56
C ILE A 9 -1.49 26.84 -30.62
N LYS A 10 -0.43 27.49 -31.12
CA LYS A 10 0.71 27.93 -30.31
C LYS A 10 0.32 29.03 -29.33
N GLU A 11 -0.51 29.99 -29.73
CA GLU A 11 -1.05 31.00 -28.79
C GLU A 11 -2.02 30.38 -27.78
N ILE A 12 -2.87 29.44 -28.19
CA ILE A 12 -3.77 28.70 -27.29
C ILE A 12 -2.97 27.93 -26.23
N SER A 13 -1.80 27.39 -26.58
CA SER A 13 -0.95 26.64 -25.64
C SER A 13 -0.46 27.48 -24.44
N LYS A 14 -0.43 28.81 -24.57
CA LYS A 14 -0.04 29.74 -23.50
C LYS A 14 -1.19 30.07 -22.54
N LEU A 15 -2.43 29.75 -22.92
CA LEU A 15 -3.62 30.07 -22.14
C LEU A 15 -3.90 29.01 -21.07
N SER A 16 -4.53 29.43 -19.97
CA SER A 16 -4.86 28.52 -18.87
C SER A 16 -6.26 27.92 -19.00
N GLY A 17 -6.34 26.59 -18.91
CA GLY A 17 -7.57 25.83 -18.62
C GLY A 17 -8.79 26.23 -19.45
N ARG A 18 -9.78 26.85 -18.81
CA ARG A 18 -11.07 27.22 -19.44
C ARG A 18 -10.93 28.19 -20.60
N GLU A 19 -9.96 29.10 -20.54
CA GLU A 19 -9.69 30.07 -21.60
C GLU A 19 -9.19 29.38 -22.87
N ALA A 20 -8.26 28.43 -22.70
CA ALA A 20 -7.72 27.61 -23.79
C ALA A 20 -8.82 26.76 -24.45
N VAL A 21 -9.68 26.13 -23.64
CA VAL A 21 -10.83 25.35 -24.14
C VAL A 21 -11.78 26.25 -24.94
N ARG A 22 -12.15 27.42 -24.41
CA ARG A 22 -13.05 28.36 -25.10
C ARG A 22 -12.45 28.86 -26.42
N ARG A 23 -11.18 29.23 -26.42
CA ARG A 23 -10.50 29.75 -27.61
C ARG A 23 -10.36 28.66 -28.67
N LEU A 24 -9.95 27.45 -28.28
CA LEU A 24 -9.90 26.30 -29.19
C LEU A 24 -11.29 25.94 -29.72
N ALA A 25 -12.33 26.01 -28.89
CA ALA A 25 -13.70 25.77 -29.31
C ALA A 25 -14.18 26.76 -30.38
N GLY A 26 -13.69 28.01 -30.38
CA GLY A 26 -14.01 28.99 -31.42
C GLY A 26 -13.57 28.60 -32.84
N HIS A 27 -12.65 27.63 -32.99
CA HIS A 27 -12.15 27.17 -34.29
C HIS A 27 -12.94 25.99 -34.89
N PHE A 28 -13.90 25.43 -34.16
CA PHE A 28 -14.70 24.29 -34.61
C PHE A 28 -16.20 24.60 -34.57
N ALA A 29 -16.96 23.94 -35.43
CA ALA A 29 -18.42 23.87 -35.31
C ALA A 29 -18.78 22.72 -34.37
N TRP A 30 -19.69 22.98 -33.43
CA TRP A 30 -20.13 22.04 -32.40
C TRP A 30 -21.62 21.74 -32.56
N ARG A 31 -21.98 21.09 -33.68
CA ARG A 31 -23.39 20.78 -34.02
C ARG A 31 -23.78 19.33 -33.69
N GLU A 32 -22.84 18.53 -33.22
CA GLU A 32 -23.00 17.10 -33.00
C GLU A 32 -23.82 16.77 -31.74
N PHE A 33 -23.95 17.72 -30.82
CA PHE A 33 -24.71 17.56 -29.59
C PHE A 33 -25.61 18.78 -29.35
N GLU A 34 -26.91 18.53 -29.16
CA GLU A 34 -27.89 19.54 -28.75
C GLU A 34 -27.73 19.89 -27.26
N CYS A 35 -27.31 18.93 -26.43
CA CYS A 35 -27.06 19.12 -25.00
C CYS A 35 -25.73 19.85 -24.74
N ASP A 36 -25.81 20.99 -24.02
CA ASP A 36 -24.64 21.81 -23.69
C ASP A 36 -23.60 21.10 -22.80
N VAL A 37 -24.02 20.15 -21.95
CA VAL A 37 -23.12 19.38 -21.08
C VAL A 37 -22.22 18.47 -21.90
N LEU A 38 -22.79 17.73 -22.85
CA LEU A 38 -22.05 16.86 -23.76
C LEU A 38 -21.14 17.67 -24.69
N ARG A 39 -21.63 18.83 -25.16
CA ARG A 39 -20.84 19.77 -25.95
C ARG A 39 -19.62 20.27 -25.19
N HIS A 40 -19.78 20.65 -23.92
CA HIS A 40 -18.67 21.08 -23.08
C HIS A 40 -17.65 19.95 -22.85
N PHE A 41 -18.12 18.73 -22.62
CA PHE A 41 -17.24 17.57 -22.47
C PHE A 41 -16.46 17.29 -23.76
N HIS A 42 -17.11 17.39 -24.92
CA HIS A 42 -16.49 17.25 -26.23
C HIS A 42 -15.38 18.30 -26.43
N GLN A 43 -15.67 19.58 -26.16
CA GLN A 43 -14.69 20.67 -26.25
C GLN A 43 -13.46 20.43 -25.36
N ARG A 44 -13.69 19.96 -24.13
CA ARG A 44 -12.63 19.63 -23.20
C ARG A 44 -11.79 18.44 -23.67
N PHE A 45 -12.41 17.39 -24.19
CA PHE A 45 -11.69 16.25 -24.75
C PHE A 45 -10.76 16.67 -25.89
N VAL A 46 -11.25 17.50 -26.82
CA VAL A 46 -10.45 18.04 -27.93
C VAL A 46 -9.26 18.85 -27.43
N HIS A 47 -9.49 19.71 -26.44
CA HIS A 47 -8.41 20.46 -25.79
C HIS A 47 -7.40 19.55 -25.09
N ASP A 48 -7.85 18.51 -24.38
CA ASP A 48 -6.98 17.63 -23.60
C ASP A 48 -6.08 16.80 -24.53
N VAL A 49 -6.60 16.34 -25.68
CA VAL A 49 -5.80 15.68 -26.73
C VAL A 49 -4.79 16.64 -27.36
N ALA A 50 -5.20 17.87 -27.69
CA ALA A 50 -4.29 18.88 -28.22
C ALA A 50 -3.20 19.23 -27.21
N ARG A 51 -3.57 19.36 -25.93
CA ARG A 51 -2.67 19.63 -24.81
C ARG A 51 -1.66 18.53 -24.64
N PHE A 52 -2.10 17.29 -24.69
CA PHE A 52 -1.20 16.15 -24.68
C PHE A 52 -0.19 16.23 -25.82
N ALA A 53 -0.64 16.49 -27.06
CA ALA A 53 0.25 16.55 -28.21
C ALA A 53 1.31 17.67 -28.08
N TRP A 54 0.92 18.90 -27.73
CA TRP A 54 1.89 20.00 -27.63
C TRP A 54 2.82 19.86 -26.40
N THR A 55 2.34 19.29 -25.29
CA THR A 55 3.20 19.05 -24.11
C THR A 55 4.21 17.94 -24.32
N ARG A 56 3.93 17.00 -25.24
CA ARG A 56 4.85 15.94 -25.65
C ARG A 56 5.79 16.34 -26.79
N GLY A 57 5.75 17.60 -27.22
CA GLY A 57 6.65 18.13 -28.25
C GLY A 57 6.31 17.67 -29.67
N PHE A 58 5.02 17.42 -29.94
CA PHE A 58 4.59 17.10 -31.31
C PHE A 58 4.77 18.35 -32.19
N PRO A 59 5.06 18.17 -33.50
CA PRO A 59 5.02 19.28 -34.45
C PRO A 59 3.67 19.99 -34.42
N TRP A 60 3.63 21.32 -34.55
CA TRP A 60 2.37 22.08 -34.45
C TRP A 60 1.32 21.63 -35.47
N SER A 61 1.74 21.24 -36.68
CA SER A 61 0.87 20.60 -37.67
C SER A 61 0.20 19.31 -37.16
N ASP A 62 0.92 18.48 -36.40
CA ASP A 62 0.39 17.27 -35.78
C ASP A 62 -0.52 17.58 -34.59
N VAL A 63 -0.24 18.65 -33.84
CA VAL A 63 -1.13 19.13 -32.77
C VAL A 63 -2.48 19.57 -33.34
N VAL A 64 -2.48 20.34 -34.44
CA VAL A 64 -3.70 20.74 -35.15
C VAL A 64 -4.46 19.50 -35.66
N ARG A 65 -3.75 18.54 -36.26
CA ARG A 65 -4.35 17.29 -36.74
C ARG A 65 -4.90 16.42 -35.61
N ALA A 66 -4.24 16.39 -34.44
CA ALA A 66 -4.71 15.66 -33.27
C ALA A 66 -5.99 16.28 -32.69
N ALA A 67 -6.07 17.62 -32.62
CA ALA A 67 -7.28 18.33 -32.19
C ALA A 67 -8.45 18.06 -33.15
N ALA A 68 -8.23 18.15 -34.46
CA ALA A 68 -9.23 17.85 -35.47
C ALA A 68 -9.69 16.38 -35.42
N MET A 69 -8.74 15.45 -35.27
CA MET A 69 -9.04 14.03 -35.08
C MET A 69 -9.90 13.80 -33.83
N ALA A 70 -9.55 14.39 -32.69
CA ALA A 70 -10.32 14.27 -31.46
C ALA A 70 -11.75 14.79 -31.64
N LYS A 71 -11.91 15.91 -32.36
CA LYS A 71 -13.22 16.51 -32.67
C LYS A 71 -14.09 15.58 -33.52
N ASP A 72 -13.51 14.90 -34.49
CA ASP A 72 -14.25 14.03 -35.41
C ASP A 72 -14.59 12.67 -34.78
N VAL A 73 -13.73 12.16 -33.92
CA VAL A 73 -13.87 10.81 -33.34
C VAL A 73 -14.80 10.80 -32.15
N PHE A 74 -14.79 11.84 -31.31
CA PHE A 74 -15.54 11.85 -30.06
C PHE A 74 -17.05 11.54 -30.21
N PRO A 75 -17.79 12.09 -31.20
CA PRO A 75 -19.19 11.72 -31.44
C PRO A 75 -19.40 10.23 -31.77
N GLN A 76 -18.38 9.58 -32.31
CA GLN A 76 -18.43 8.14 -32.65
C GLN A 76 -18.10 7.26 -31.43
N LEU A 77 -17.50 7.84 -30.38
CA LEU A 77 -17.19 7.14 -29.14
C LEU A 77 -18.39 7.05 -28.21
N THR A 78 -19.42 7.88 -28.39
CA THR A 78 -20.61 7.86 -27.54
C THR A 78 -21.48 6.64 -27.84
N GLY A 79 -21.77 5.82 -26.84
CA GLY A 79 -22.69 4.66 -26.96
C GLY A 79 -22.06 3.37 -27.52
N VAL A 80 -20.74 3.34 -27.74
CA VAL A 80 -19.99 2.15 -28.16
C VAL A 80 -19.13 1.60 -27.03
N GLY A 81 -18.98 0.27 -26.96
CA GLY A 81 -18.16 -0.39 -25.94
C GLY A 81 -16.66 -0.09 -26.09
N VAL A 82 -15.91 -0.25 -24.99
CA VAL A 82 -14.48 0.13 -24.88
C VAL A 82 -13.61 -0.48 -25.98
N ALA A 83 -13.81 -1.75 -26.34
CA ALA A 83 -13.03 -2.39 -27.41
C ALA A 83 -13.19 -1.65 -28.76
N ARG A 84 -14.44 -1.38 -29.16
CA ARG A 84 -14.76 -0.68 -30.40
C ARG A 84 -14.29 0.78 -30.38
N GLN A 85 -14.27 1.42 -29.22
CA GLN A 85 -13.72 2.77 -29.05
C GLN A 85 -12.22 2.80 -29.36
N LEU A 86 -11.47 1.81 -28.88
CA LEU A 86 -10.03 1.70 -29.14
C LEU A 86 -9.74 1.46 -30.63
N ASP A 87 -10.55 0.64 -31.30
CA ASP A 87 -10.44 0.41 -32.75
C ASP A 87 -10.66 1.70 -33.54
N LEU A 88 -11.75 2.44 -33.25
CA LEU A 88 -12.07 3.72 -33.89
C LEU A 88 -10.95 4.76 -33.70
N LEU A 89 -10.38 4.85 -32.51
CA LEU A 89 -9.24 5.73 -32.24
C LEU A 89 -7.98 5.29 -33.01
N GLY A 90 -7.73 3.98 -33.08
CA GLY A 90 -6.62 3.41 -33.85
C GLY A 90 -6.71 3.75 -35.34
N GLU A 91 -7.90 3.60 -35.92
CA GLU A 91 -8.17 3.96 -37.31
C GLU A 91 -8.03 5.46 -37.55
N ALA A 92 -8.67 6.28 -36.73
CA ALA A 92 -8.62 7.73 -36.88
C ALA A 92 -7.21 8.30 -36.74
N ARG A 93 -6.41 7.77 -35.80
CA ARG A 93 -4.99 8.11 -35.67
C ARG A 93 -4.22 7.75 -36.93
N SER A 94 -4.44 6.55 -37.47
CA SER A 94 -3.72 6.07 -38.65
C SER A 94 -4.05 6.89 -39.90
N ARG A 95 -5.30 7.36 -40.03
CA ARG A 95 -5.74 8.22 -41.13
C ARG A 95 -5.27 9.67 -40.99
N ARG A 96 -5.39 10.26 -39.79
CA ARG A 96 -5.15 11.70 -39.57
C ARG A 96 -3.71 12.03 -39.20
N LEU A 97 -2.95 11.10 -38.62
CA LEU A 97 -1.57 11.30 -38.16
C LEU A 97 -0.62 10.18 -38.65
N PRO A 98 -0.47 9.97 -39.97
CA PRO A 98 0.37 8.91 -40.53
C PRO A 98 1.88 9.12 -40.28
N HIS A 99 2.32 10.38 -40.20
CA HIS A 99 3.74 10.75 -40.11
C HIS A 99 4.29 10.87 -38.68
N LEU A 100 3.53 10.47 -37.66
CA LEU A 100 4.02 10.46 -36.28
C LEU A 100 5.17 9.47 -36.11
N THR A 101 6.20 9.91 -35.38
CA THR A 101 7.28 9.04 -34.94
C THR A 101 6.74 7.84 -34.14
N PRO A 102 7.41 6.68 -34.16
CA PRO A 102 6.97 5.50 -33.42
C PRO A 102 6.76 5.77 -31.92
N LEU A 103 7.62 6.61 -31.33
CA LEU A 103 7.51 7.03 -29.94
C LEU A 103 6.23 7.84 -29.68
N HIS A 104 5.98 8.90 -30.46
CA HIS A 104 4.79 9.74 -30.33
C HIS A 104 3.51 8.93 -30.58
N ARG A 105 3.56 7.98 -31.50
CA ARG A 105 2.46 7.05 -31.78
C ARG A 105 2.08 6.21 -30.57
N GLY A 106 3.06 5.58 -29.92
CA GLY A 106 2.83 4.78 -28.72
C GLY A 106 2.31 5.62 -27.55
N GLN A 107 2.87 6.81 -27.35
CA GLN A 107 2.43 7.73 -26.30
C GLN A 107 0.99 8.22 -26.50
N LEU A 108 0.63 8.61 -27.72
CA LEU A 108 -0.73 9.05 -28.05
C LEU A 108 -1.73 7.89 -27.93
N SER A 109 -1.38 6.69 -28.41
CA SER A 109 -2.25 5.51 -28.28
C SER A 109 -2.53 5.16 -26.82
N ARG A 110 -1.52 5.19 -25.96
CA ARG A 110 -1.71 4.97 -24.52
C ARG A 110 -2.58 6.04 -23.89
N TYR A 111 -2.30 7.31 -24.19
CA TYR A 111 -3.10 8.42 -23.68
C TYR A 111 -4.57 8.34 -24.09
N LEU A 112 -4.85 8.03 -25.36
CA LEU A 112 -6.22 7.89 -25.85
C LEU A 112 -6.95 6.70 -25.23
N ALA A 113 -6.25 5.58 -25.00
CA ALA A 113 -6.82 4.43 -24.29
C ALA A 113 -7.19 4.78 -22.84
N ASP A 114 -6.27 5.43 -22.12
CA ASP A 114 -6.50 5.90 -20.74
C ASP A 114 -7.62 6.94 -20.69
N ALA A 115 -7.64 7.87 -21.65
CA ALA A 115 -8.67 8.89 -21.77
C ALA A 115 -10.04 8.27 -22.09
N CYS A 116 -10.12 7.23 -22.92
CA CYS A 116 -11.36 6.50 -23.17
C CYS A 116 -11.87 5.78 -21.94
N VAL A 117 -11.03 5.02 -21.24
CA VAL A 117 -11.43 4.31 -20.02
C VAL A 117 -11.87 5.29 -18.92
N GLY A 118 -11.09 6.36 -18.71
CA GLY A 118 -11.41 7.40 -17.73
C GLY A 118 -12.63 8.24 -18.08
N SER A 119 -12.87 8.49 -19.38
CA SER A 119 -14.00 9.29 -19.86
C SER A 119 -15.25 8.46 -20.08
N HIS A 120 -15.17 7.13 -20.20
CA HIS A 120 -16.30 6.24 -20.48
C HIS A 120 -17.41 6.37 -19.43
N ARG A 121 -17.04 6.37 -18.15
CA ARG A 121 -18.00 6.49 -17.04
C ARG A 121 -18.70 7.86 -16.97
N PRO A 122 -17.98 9.01 -17.00
CA PRO A 122 -18.63 10.31 -17.03
C PRO A 122 -19.39 10.58 -18.34
N LEU A 123 -18.93 10.06 -19.49
CA LEU A 123 -19.65 10.16 -20.76
C LEU A 123 -20.94 9.37 -20.75
N ALA A 124 -20.91 8.11 -20.31
CA ALA A 124 -22.11 7.29 -20.17
C ALA A 124 -23.12 7.94 -19.22
N ALA A 125 -22.66 8.54 -18.11
CA ALA A 125 -23.52 9.29 -17.21
C ALA A 125 -24.10 10.56 -17.85
N ALA A 126 -23.29 11.36 -18.55
CA ALA A 126 -23.74 12.56 -19.24
C ALA A 126 -24.72 12.25 -20.38
N LEU A 127 -24.51 11.15 -21.11
CA LEU A 127 -25.43 10.65 -22.13
C LEU A 127 -26.74 10.18 -21.50
N ALA A 128 -26.71 9.45 -20.38
CA ALA A 128 -27.92 9.06 -19.67
C ALA A 128 -28.73 10.27 -19.19
N LEU A 129 -28.06 11.32 -18.70
CA LEU A 129 -28.67 12.60 -18.33
C LEU A 129 -29.27 13.34 -19.53
N ALA A 130 -28.58 13.36 -20.67
CA ALA A 130 -29.05 14.06 -21.88
C ALA A 130 -30.20 13.33 -22.58
N VAL A 131 -30.14 11.99 -22.67
CA VAL A 131 -31.15 11.15 -23.36
C VAL A 131 -32.41 10.99 -22.52
N SER A 132 -32.29 10.90 -21.19
CA SER A 132 -33.46 10.66 -20.35
C SER A 132 -34.38 11.88 -20.25
N GLY A 133 -33.95 13.08 -20.67
CA GLY A 133 -34.73 14.34 -20.51
C GLY A 133 -35.14 14.65 -19.07
N ALA A 134 -34.74 13.79 -18.13
CA ALA A 134 -35.01 13.92 -16.74
C ALA A 134 -34.10 15.05 -16.29
N ASN A 135 -34.72 16.19 -16.07
CA ASN A 135 -34.53 16.90 -14.82
C ASN A 135 -34.57 15.83 -13.73
N THR A 136 -33.42 15.18 -13.50
CA THR A 136 -33.13 14.65 -12.19
C THR A 136 -33.13 15.91 -11.36
N SER A 137 -34.30 16.21 -10.78
CA SER A 137 -34.29 16.78 -9.46
C SER A 137 -33.15 16.06 -8.78
N THR A 138 -32.18 16.83 -8.34
CA THR A 138 -31.24 16.35 -7.36
C THR A 138 -32.04 16.01 -6.10
N GLU A 139 -32.96 15.04 -6.17
CA GLU A 139 -32.85 13.89 -5.29
C GLU A 139 -31.42 13.39 -5.44
N ARG A 140 -30.52 14.10 -4.76
CA ARG A 140 -29.54 13.48 -3.91
C ARG A 140 -30.31 12.38 -3.19
N ARG A 141 -30.49 11.21 -3.82
CA ARG A 141 -30.56 9.96 -3.09
C ARG A 141 -29.39 10.11 -2.16
N HIS A 142 -29.69 10.23 -0.87
CA HIS A 142 -28.70 10.35 0.16
C HIS A 142 -27.93 9.05 0.10
N LEU A 143 -26.99 8.95 -0.84
CA LEU A 143 -25.90 8.03 -0.80
C LEU A 143 -25.22 8.47 0.46
N LYS A 144 -25.54 7.75 1.52
CA LYS A 144 -24.71 7.64 2.71
C LYS A 144 -23.41 7.08 2.18
N VAL A 145 -22.59 7.97 1.60
CA VAL A 145 -21.18 7.75 1.42
C VAL A 145 -20.73 7.53 2.84
N GLN A 146 -20.63 6.25 3.22
CA GLN A 146 -19.98 5.90 4.45
C GLN A 146 -18.58 6.44 4.27
N VAL A 147 -18.31 7.56 4.91
CA VAL A 147 -16.95 8.03 5.12
C VAL A 147 -16.25 6.81 5.69
N PRO A 148 -15.18 6.32 5.04
CA PRO A 148 -14.38 5.25 5.62
C PRO A 148 -14.17 5.63 7.08
N PRO A 149 -14.50 4.76 8.04
CA PRO A 149 -14.39 5.09 9.45
C PRO A 149 -13.03 5.76 9.64
N ARG A 150 -13.02 6.94 10.27
CA ARG A 150 -11.79 7.72 10.45
C ARG A 150 -10.72 6.71 10.86
N PRO A 151 -9.61 6.59 10.10
CA PRO A 151 -8.56 5.66 10.48
C PRO A 151 -8.26 5.99 11.93
N LEU A 152 -8.35 4.98 12.80
CA LEU A 152 -8.07 5.15 14.21
C LEU A 152 -6.74 5.92 14.28
N PRO A 153 -6.66 7.01 15.07
CA PRO A 153 -5.38 7.68 15.25
C PRO A 153 -4.38 6.57 15.59
N LEU A 154 -3.24 6.51 14.88
CA LEU A 154 -2.24 5.45 15.01
C LEU A 154 -2.03 5.17 16.49
N ALA A 155 -2.75 4.17 16.99
CA ALA A 155 -2.87 3.95 18.41
C ALA A 155 -1.64 3.13 18.74
N GLN A 156 -0.56 3.85 19.07
CA GLN A 156 0.72 3.27 19.46
C GLN A 156 1.21 2.24 18.43
N GLY A 157 1.66 2.74 17.29
CA GLY A 157 2.57 1.94 16.47
C GLY A 157 3.81 1.65 17.30
N MET A 158 4.05 0.39 17.61
CA MET A 158 5.29 -0.06 18.22
C MET A 158 6.43 0.34 17.28
N THR A 159 7.43 1.03 17.81
CA THR A 159 8.60 1.40 17.00
C THR A 159 9.35 0.13 16.59
N LEU A 160 10.10 0.21 15.49
CA LEU A 160 10.97 -0.91 15.07
C LEU A 160 11.90 -1.34 16.22
N GLU A 161 12.41 -0.38 16.99
CA GLU A 161 13.29 -0.62 18.14
C GLU A 161 12.58 -1.39 19.27
N GLU A 162 11.34 -1.03 19.60
CA GLU A 162 10.53 -1.75 20.60
C GLU A 162 10.20 -3.17 20.12
N ALA A 163 9.90 -3.36 18.83
CA ALA A 163 9.63 -4.68 18.26
C ALA A 163 10.89 -5.57 18.26
N GLU A 164 12.06 -5.01 17.93
CA GLU A 164 13.34 -5.71 18.00
C GLU A 164 13.72 -6.08 19.44
N LEU A 165 13.47 -5.18 20.39
CA LEU A 165 13.70 -5.44 21.81
C LEU A 165 12.83 -6.59 22.32
N GLN A 166 11.52 -6.57 22.01
CA GLN A 166 10.62 -7.66 22.35
C GLN A 166 11.03 -8.98 21.72
N ARG A 167 11.49 -8.96 20.46
CA ARG A 167 11.99 -10.17 19.79
C ARG A 167 13.20 -10.74 20.50
N ARG A 168 14.19 -9.89 20.83
CA ARG A 168 15.39 -10.31 21.58
C ARG A 168 15.03 -10.83 22.97
N GLN A 169 14.08 -10.22 23.66
CA GLN A 169 13.61 -10.66 24.97
C GLN A 169 12.91 -12.03 24.89
N ALA A 170 12.10 -12.27 23.87
CA ALA A 170 11.49 -13.58 23.63
C ALA A 170 12.52 -14.66 23.27
N GLU A 171 13.53 -14.32 22.45
CA GLU A 171 14.65 -15.21 22.13
C GLU A 171 15.45 -15.59 23.40
N LEU A 172 15.76 -14.62 24.27
CA LEU A 172 16.46 -14.88 25.53
C LEU A 172 15.65 -15.73 26.51
N THR A 173 14.35 -15.47 26.67
CA THR A 173 13.49 -16.25 27.58
C THR A 173 13.30 -17.70 27.10
N THR A 174 13.17 -17.90 25.78
CA THR A 174 13.11 -19.25 25.21
C THR A 174 14.44 -19.99 25.33
N ALA A 175 15.58 -19.32 25.13
CA ALA A 175 16.90 -19.89 25.35
C ALA A 175 17.06 -20.33 26.81
N LEU A 176 16.76 -19.45 27.78
CA LEU A 176 16.79 -19.76 29.21
C LEU A 176 15.99 -21.02 29.55
N GLY A 177 14.72 -21.08 29.14
CA GLY A 177 13.86 -22.24 29.40
C GLY A 177 14.38 -23.54 28.78
N ARG A 178 15.01 -23.48 27.61
CA ARG A 178 15.66 -24.67 26.99
C ARG A 178 16.86 -25.14 27.80
N THR A 179 17.74 -24.24 28.23
CA THR A 179 18.90 -24.58 29.08
C THR A 179 18.46 -25.13 30.43
N GLU A 180 17.45 -24.52 31.07
CA GLU A 180 16.88 -24.99 32.34
C GLU A 180 16.30 -26.39 32.19
N HIS A 181 15.51 -26.64 31.14
CA HIS A 181 14.97 -27.96 30.86
C HIS A 181 16.06 -29.00 30.60
N ARG A 182 17.10 -28.65 29.84
CA ARG A 182 18.23 -29.57 29.57
C ARG A 182 18.99 -29.93 30.83
N LEU A 183 19.19 -28.95 31.71
CA LEU A 183 19.84 -29.15 33.01
C LEU A 183 18.98 -30.01 33.92
N GLN A 184 17.66 -29.80 33.93
CA GLN A 184 16.73 -30.63 34.69
C GLN A 184 16.74 -32.09 34.18
N ALA A 185 16.71 -32.29 32.85
CA ALA A 185 16.79 -33.62 32.26
C ALA A 185 18.11 -34.36 32.60
N LEU A 186 19.24 -33.65 32.70
CA LEU A 186 20.51 -34.24 33.14
C LEU A 186 20.52 -34.62 34.62
N ARG A 187 19.86 -33.82 35.47
CA ARG A 187 19.74 -34.12 36.90
C ARG A 187 18.83 -35.31 37.18
N ASP A 188 17.77 -35.45 36.38
CA ASP A 188 16.80 -36.53 36.50
C ASP A 188 17.32 -37.84 35.86
N ALA A 189 18.32 -37.77 34.98
CA ALA A 189 18.97 -38.93 34.38
C ALA A 189 19.99 -39.58 35.35
N PRO A 190 20.11 -40.93 35.34
CA PRO A 190 21.13 -41.61 36.13
C PRO A 190 22.54 -41.24 35.63
N ARG A 191 23.41 -40.79 36.55
CA ARG A 191 24.79 -40.33 36.26
C ARG A 191 25.74 -41.45 35.83
N VAL A 192 25.38 -42.68 36.14
CA VAL A 192 26.11 -43.89 35.80
C VAL A 192 25.12 -44.83 35.14
N THR A 193 25.34 -45.10 33.85
CA THR A 193 24.57 -46.07 33.06
C THR A 193 25.37 -47.34 32.79
N ALA A 194 26.64 -47.39 33.22
CA ALA A 194 27.46 -48.58 33.14
C ALA A 194 26.82 -49.74 33.92
N VAL A 195 26.37 -50.76 33.20
CA VAL A 195 25.92 -52.03 33.78
C VAL A 195 27.17 -52.87 34.04
N ALA A 196 27.30 -53.43 35.24
CA ALA A 196 28.40 -54.34 35.55
C ALA A 196 28.21 -55.63 34.74
N GLU A 197 29.19 -55.98 33.90
CA GLU A 197 29.19 -57.27 33.20
C GLU A 197 29.50 -58.37 34.21
N VAL A 198 28.51 -59.22 34.48
CA VAL A 198 28.62 -60.36 35.38
C VAL A 198 29.04 -61.57 34.54
N ASP A 199 30.05 -62.31 35.01
CA ASP A 199 30.47 -63.54 34.34
C ASP A 199 29.38 -64.63 34.38
N ALA A 200 29.54 -65.69 33.59
CA ALA A 200 28.60 -66.82 33.55
C ALA A 200 28.45 -67.56 34.90
N SER A 201 29.31 -67.26 35.89
CA SER A 201 29.33 -67.87 37.22
C SER A 201 28.69 -66.98 38.31
N GLY A 202 28.17 -65.81 37.93
CA GLY A 202 27.56 -64.86 38.89
C GLY A 202 28.57 -64.13 39.78
N ARG A 203 29.87 -64.16 39.47
CA ARG A 203 30.94 -63.57 40.26
C ARG A 203 31.62 -62.43 39.51
N LEU A 204 31.70 -61.26 40.13
CA LEU A 204 32.47 -60.13 39.60
C LEU A 204 33.96 -60.34 39.92
N ASN A 205 34.80 -60.44 38.90
CA ASN A 205 36.26 -60.47 39.07
C ASN A 205 36.74 -59.13 39.67
N ALA A 206 37.76 -59.16 40.55
CA ALA A 206 38.28 -57.96 41.21
C ALA A 206 38.74 -56.87 40.21
N GLU A 207 39.31 -57.28 39.08
CA GLU A 207 39.68 -56.38 37.97
C GLU A 207 38.45 -55.81 37.25
N GLY A 208 37.41 -56.61 37.01
CA GLY A 208 36.16 -56.16 36.38
C GLY A 208 35.39 -55.14 37.23
N VAL A 209 35.39 -55.28 38.57
CA VAL A 209 34.85 -54.26 39.47
C VAL A 209 35.64 -52.95 39.37
N GLN A 210 36.97 -53.04 39.22
CA GLN A 210 37.83 -51.87 39.13
C GLN A 210 37.65 -51.13 37.79
N GLU A 211 37.51 -51.85 36.68
CA GLU A 211 37.21 -51.28 35.37
C GLU A 211 35.83 -50.66 35.31
N TRP A 212 34.81 -51.32 35.87
CA TRP A 212 33.48 -50.75 36.02
C TRP A 212 33.51 -49.48 36.88
N ALA A 213 34.22 -49.48 38.01
CA ALA A 213 34.34 -48.30 38.87
C ALA A 213 35.04 -47.13 38.15
N ARG A 214 36.09 -47.41 37.36
CA ARG A 214 36.75 -46.38 36.53
C ARG A 214 35.81 -45.85 35.43
N ALA A 215 35.07 -46.73 34.75
CA ALA A 215 34.10 -46.36 33.74
C ALA A 215 32.96 -45.51 34.33
N ALA A 216 32.38 -45.94 35.46
CA ALA A 216 31.38 -45.21 36.21
C ALA A 216 31.88 -43.84 36.68
N ALA A 217 33.11 -43.76 37.21
CA ALA A 217 33.72 -42.49 37.61
C ALA A 217 33.94 -41.55 36.42
N SER A 218 34.36 -42.09 35.26
CA SER A 218 34.54 -41.30 34.04
C SER A 218 33.23 -40.75 33.48
N GLN A 219 32.15 -41.55 33.51
CA GLN A 219 30.80 -41.15 33.11
C GLN A 219 30.23 -40.09 34.05
N ALA A 220 30.36 -40.28 35.36
CA ALA A 220 29.94 -39.30 36.35
C ALA A 220 30.70 -37.97 36.20
N ALA A 221 32.02 -38.02 35.94
CA ALA A 221 32.83 -36.83 35.69
C ALA A 221 32.41 -36.11 34.39
N ALA A 222 32.07 -36.84 33.33
CA ALA A 222 31.58 -36.25 32.09
C ALA A 222 30.21 -35.58 32.27
N ALA A 223 29.29 -36.23 32.98
CA ALA A 223 27.98 -35.66 33.32
C ALA A 223 28.12 -34.37 34.15
N LEU A 224 28.99 -34.37 35.17
CA LEU A 224 29.27 -33.18 35.98
C LEU A 224 29.87 -32.02 35.17
N ARG A 225 30.77 -32.31 34.22
CA ARG A 225 31.33 -31.28 33.32
C ARG A 225 30.25 -30.69 32.42
N GLN A 226 29.34 -31.52 31.91
CA GLN A 226 28.23 -31.08 31.10
C GLN A 226 27.23 -30.23 31.90
N GLU A 227 26.93 -30.62 33.15
CA GLU A 227 26.13 -29.80 34.07
C GLU A 227 26.80 -28.44 34.33
N ALA A 228 28.11 -28.43 34.62
CA ALA A 228 28.85 -27.19 34.87
C ALA A 228 28.83 -26.24 33.65
N ALA A 229 28.96 -26.77 32.44
CA ALA A 229 28.87 -26.00 31.21
C ALA A 229 27.47 -25.37 31.03
N LEU A 230 26.40 -26.13 31.28
CA LEU A 230 25.02 -25.62 31.18
C LEU A 230 24.70 -24.59 32.27
N VAL A 231 25.26 -24.74 33.47
CA VAL A 231 25.13 -23.74 34.53
C VAL A 231 25.82 -22.44 34.13
N ALA A 232 27.02 -22.51 33.54
CA ALA A 232 27.71 -21.32 33.04
C ALA A 232 26.90 -20.61 31.95
N GLU A 233 26.39 -21.34 30.96
CA GLU A 233 25.53 -20.81 29.90
C GLU A 233 24.25 -20.16 30.46
N LEU A 234 23.62 -20.80 31.45
CA LEU A 234 22.44 -20.27 32.13
C LEU A 234 22.73 -18.96 32.87
N LEU A 235 23.89 -18.87 33.56
CA LEU A 235 24.31 -17.64 34.23
C LEU A 235 24.56 -16.51 33.23
N GLU A 236 25.21 -16.79 32.10
CA GLU A 236 25.42 -15.81 31.03
C GLU A 236 24.09 -15.30 30.45
N LEU A 237 23.16 -16.20 30.15
CA LEU A 237 21.82 -15.84 29.67
C LEU A 237 21.05 -15.00 30.70
N ARG A 238 21.15 -15.32 32.00
CA ARG A 238 20.52 -14.53 33.07
C ARG A 238 21.13 -13.14 33.20
N LEU A 239 22.44 -12.99 33.03
CA LEU A 239 23.11 -11.69 32.98
C LEU A 239 22.62 -10.86 31.80
N GLN A 240 22.49 -11.46 30.61
CA GLN A 240 21.95 -10.78 29.43
C GLN A 240 20.50 -10.32 29.63
N CYS A 241 19.66 -11.13 30.29
CA CYS A 241 18.30 -10.73 30.68
C CYS A 241 18.30 -9.56 31.66
N ALA A 242 19.16 -9.58 32.68
CA ALA A 242 19.26 -8.49 33.66
C ALA A 242 19.67 -7.15 33.00
N VAL A 243 20.69 -7.20 32.12
CA VAL A 243 21.15 -6.02 31.37
C VAL A 243 20.07 -5.47 30.44
N SER A 244 19.28 -6.34 29.81
CA SER A 244 18.17 -5.93 28.93
C SER A 244 17.01 -5.29 29.71
N ALA A 245 16.70 -5.83 30.90
CA ALA A 245 15.65 -5.30 31.78
C ALA A 245 16.02 -3.92 32.37
N ASP A 246 17.29 -3.68 32.68
CA ASP A 246 17.74 -2.38 33.14
C ASP A 246 17.69 -1.33 32.03
N ARG A 247 17.99 -1.72 30.78
CA ARG A 247 17.90 -0.81 29.62
C ARG A 247 16.46 -0.35 29.34
N GLU A 248 15.48 -1.22 29.58
CA GLU A 248 14.05 -0.88 29.47
C GLU A 248 13.61 0.18 30.48
N ARG A 249 14.14 0.14 31.71
CA ARG A 249 13.78 1.10 32.78
C ARG A 249 14.32 2.51 32.55
N HIS A 250 15.41 2.64 31.80
CA HIS A 250 16.06 3.92 31.52
C HIS A 250 15.65 4.54 30.18
N SER A 251 14.72 3.93 29.44
CA SER A 251 14.19 4.49 28.20
C SER A 251 13.18 5.61 28.52
N PRO A 252 13.39 6.86 28.06
CA PRO A 252 12.60 8.03 28.48
C PRO A 252 11.18 8.11 27.85
N ALA A 253 10.65 6.99 27.32
CA ALA A 253 9.39 6.96 26.59
C ALA A 253 8.12 6.81 27.46
N ALA A 254 8.26 6.64 28.78
CA ALA A 254 7.11 6.59 29.69
C ALA A 254 6.61 8.01 30.04
N SER A 255 6.02 8.70 29.07
CA SER A 255 5.28 9.93 29.35
C SER A 255 4.03 9.60 30.18
N PRO A 256 3.76 10.29 31.30
CA PRO A 256 2.66 9.95 32.19
C PRO A 256 1.32 10.20 31.49
N ARG A 257 0.52 9.13 31.48
CA ARG A 257 -0.86 9.06 30.99
C ARG A 257 -1.69 10.22 31.56
N ALA A 258 -1.97 11.22 30.72
CA ALA A 258 -2.88 12.31 31.07
C ALA A 258 -4.28 11.74 31.35
N THR A 259 -4.74 11.89 32.59
CA THR A 259 -6.12 11.60 32.98
C THR A 259 -7.06 12.60 32.30
N PRO A 260 -8.19 12.15 31.73
CA PRO A 260 -9.15 13.06 31.12
C PRO A 260 -9.83 13.86 32.23
N LYS A 261 -9.63 15.19 32.22
CA LYS A 261 -10.38 16.15 33.03
C LYS A 261 -11.88 15.99 32.71
N GLN A 262 -12.66 15.65 33.73
CA GLN A 262 -14.12 15.71 33.69
C GLN A 262 -14.57 17.12 33.33
N THR A 263 -15.17 17.25 32.14
CA THR A 263 -15.91 18.44 31.73
C THR A 263 -17.13 18.60 32.64
N ARG A 264 -17.10 19.62 33.51
CA ARG A 264 -18.25 20.05 34.31
C ARG A 264 -19.41 20.43 33.40
N GLN A 265 -20.58 19.82 33.65
CA GLN A 265 -21.85 20.25 33.06
C GLN A 265 -22.25 21.65 33.60
N PRO A 266 -22.89 22.51 32.79
CA PRO A 266 -23.40 23.79 33.26
C PRO A 266 -24.70 23.58 34.05
N ARG A 267 -24.75 24.19 35.24
CA ARG A 267 -25.94 24.25 36.10
C ARG A 267 -27.04 25.09 35.43
N VAL A 268 -28.22 24.50 35.31
CA VAL A 268 -29.48 25.19 35.01
C VAL A 268 -29.83 26.11 36.19
N ALA A 269 -29.88 27.42 35.95
CA ALA A 269 -30.42 28.39 36.89
C ALA A 269 -31.95 28.45 36.71
N LYS A 270 -32.68 27.86 37.66
CA LYS A 270 -34.11 28.14 37.87
C LYS A 270 -34.25 29.53 38.50
N GLY A 271 -35.29 30.25 38.09
CA GLY A 271 -35.36 31.71 38.20
C GLY A 271 -35.66 32.27 39.59
N ARG A 272 -35.88 33.59 39.63
CA ARG A 272 -36.66 34.22 40.69
C ARG A 272 -37.25 35.54 40.23
N LYS A 273 -38.56 35.65 40.53
CA LYS A 273 -39.44 36.80 40.46
C LYS A 273 -38.81 38.07 41.05
N LYS A 274 -39.11 39.22 40.44
CA LYS A 274 -39.88 40.31 41.05
C LYS A 274 -40.54 41.12 39.94
#